data_AF-A0AA39NFG0-F1
#
_entry.id   AF-A0AA39NFG0-F1
#
_cell.length_a   1.000
_cell.length_b   1.000
_cell.length_c   1.000
_cell.angle_alpha   90.00
_cell.angle_beta   90.00
_cell.angle_gamma   90.00
#
_symmetry.space_group_name_H-M   'P 1'
#
loop_
_entity.id
_entity.type
_entity.pdbx_description
1 polymer ?
#
loop_
_entity_poly.entity_id
_entity_poly.type
_entity_poly.pdbx_seq_one_letter_code
_entity_poly.pdbx_strand_id
1 'polypeptide(L)'
;MSGSTNITYIVDDSDSAIEYLCTSTHERVINSFFHDTWTSIASTNCSNGWFQYKFNGEIRSSCSDVLTQSCVAGTRVHVSSPITRYGQDYTVNMDSAGALIEYGNGVYTSSLLSDGEHSIIYAIGRENLYPTFDYLTVQAGLSTQMKGRTIIVDDYDPDIAFSGNWSNVAIYPTEFDYSTGPYKDTAHWSNTAGDSFSFRFYGSSVAVYGIISNSTDTGSSAVLSYSVDAEQATTSVSLASGTNQPVPMAQLFSVDVPDGLHTLVVNVTFVLNLRQIGIDFVTYNASFESIDSIPFVSDSPVSATSSSKATKVGAIVGGVVGGIAFVAVFALFLYILKNRVHQRRRTRAAAVIIGRNYNPQLDAKHQPTVEAYQMRDQKAGP
;
A
#
# COMPACT_ATOMS: atom_id res chain seq x y z
N MET A 1 -10.89 14.49 1.01
CA MET A 1 -10.34 15.18 2.17
C MET A 1 -11.48 15.43 3.14
N SER A 2 -11.47 14.71 4.24
CA SER A 2 -12.31 14.81 5.43
C SER A 2 -11.84 16.00 6.25
N GLY A 3 -11.77 17.20 5.68
CA GLY A 3 -11.53 18.45 6.41
C GLY A 3 -10.40 18.43 7.45
N SER A 4 -9.37 17.59 7.28
CA SER A 4 -8.26 17.49 8.25
C SER A 4 -7.53 18.83 8.21
N THR A 5 -7.70 19.64 9.25
CA THR A 5 -7.08 20.96 9.37
C THR A 5 -5.59 20.87 9.70
N ASN A 6 -5.03 19.66 9.79
CA ASN A 6 -3.65 19.40 10.22
C ASN A 6 -2.78 19.02 9.03
N ILE A 7 -2.57 19.96 8.11
CA ILE A 7 -1.61 19.78 7.02
C ILE A 7 -0.19 19.93 7.58
N THR A 8 0.69 18.98 7.27
CA THR A 8 2.09 19.00 7.67
C THR A 8 2.96 18.98 6.44
N TYR A 9 3.95 19.88 6.37
CA TYR A 9 4.98 19.81 5.34
C TYR A 9 6.29 19.27 5.92
N ILE A 10 7.03 18.54 5.10
CA ILE A 10 8.34 17.98 5.41
C ILE A 10 9.43 18.86 4.82
N VAL A 11 10.54 19.00 5.54
CA VAL A 11 11.75 19.71 5.10
C VAL A 11 12.91 18.75 5.24
N ASP A 12 13.42 18.36 4.08
CA ASP A 12 14.52 17.42 3.90
C ASP A 12 15.84 18.00 4.43
N ASP A 13 16.75 17.16 4.93
CA ASP A 13 18.07 17.60 5.42
C ASP A 13 18.90 18.29 4.33
N SER A 14 18.65 17.98 3.06
CA SER A 14 19.31 18.64 1.94
C SER A 14 18.60 19.92 1.45
N ASP A 15 17.51 20.34 2.10
CA ASP A 15 16.79 21.56 1.74
C ASP A 15 17.64 22.81 2.01
N SER A 16 17.75 23.68 1.00
CA SER A 16 18.49 24.94 1.06
C SER A 16 18.02 25.93 2.14
N ALA A 17 16.81 25.76 2.67
CA ALA A 17 16.28 26.55 3.77
C ALA A 17 16.83 26.13 5.15
N ILE A 18 17.52 24.99 5.24
CA ILE A 18 18.24 24.56 6.43
C ILE A 18 19.64 25.17 6.43
N GLU A 19 19.94 25.93 7.48
CA GLU A 19 21.26 26.51 7.70
C GLU A 19 22.04 25.65 8.70
N TYR A 20 23.10 24.98 8.24
CA TYR A 20 24.02 24.25 9.13
C TYR A 20 25.01 25.21 9.78
N LEU A 21 24.92 25.33 11.11
CA LEU A 21 25.68 26.26 11.95
C LEU A 21 27.04 25.71 12.39
N CYS A 22 27.29 24.43 12.16
CA CYS A 22 28.58 23.77 12.40
C CYS A 22 28.94 22.84 11.25
N THR A 23 30.22 22.42 11.20
CA THR A 23 30.67 21.44 10.19
C THR A 23 29.88 20.14 10.31
N SER A 24 29.24 19.78 9.21
CA SER A 24 28.36 18.61 9.10
C SER A 24 28.83 17.69 7.96
N THR A 25 28.54 16.40 8.10
CA THR A 25 28.71 15.37 7.07
C THR A 25 27.36 15.10 6.45
N HIS A 26 27.26 15.17 5.13
CA HIS A 26 26.05 14.86 4.37
C HIS A 26 26.31 13.58 3.58
N GLU A 27 25.43 12.61 3.72
CA GLU A 27 25.57 11.29 3.10
C GLU A 27 24.36 10.97 2.24
N ARG A 28 24.61 10.17 1.20
CA ARG A 28 23.57 9.55 0.38
C ARG A 28 23.67 8.04 0.53
N VAL A 29 22.56 7.40 0.84
CA VAL A 29 22.49 5.96 1.05
C VAL A 29 21.62 5.28 0.00
N ILE A 30 21.34 3.99 0.20
CA ILE A 30 20.48 3.19 -0.67
C ILE A 30 19.19 2.92 0.09
N ASN A 31 18.08 3.49 -0.40
CA ASN A 31 16.69 3.16 -0.03
C ASN A 31 16.37 3.29 1.47
N SER A 32 16.91 4.27 2.18
CA SER A 32 16.60 4.51 3.59
C SER A 32 16.80 5.99 3.85
N PHE A 33 15.99 6.59 4.73
CA PHE A 33 15.84 8.05 4.89
C PHE A 33 15.04 8.72 3.78
N PHE A 34 14.47 9.88 4.08
CA PHE A 34 13.74 10.67 3.09
C PHE A 34 14.72 11.13 1.99
N HIS A 35 14.34 10.94 0.72
CA HIS A 35 15.19 11.14 -0.47
C HIS A 35 16.59 10.49 -0.45
N ASP A 36 16.74 9.42 0.34
CA ASP A 36 17.99 8.67 0.50
C ASP A 36 19.16 9.52 1.04
N THR A 37 18.89 10.60 1.78
CA THR A 37 19.93 11.45 2.37
C THR A 37 19.81 11.53 3.89
N TRP A 38 20.94 11.75 4.53
CA TRP A 38 20.96 12.14 5.94
C TRP A 38 22.20 12.97 6.23
N THR A 39 22.11 13.74 7.31
CA THR A 39 23.18 14.62 7.77
C THR A 39 23.54 14.33 9.22
N SER A 40 24.83 14.39 9.55
CA SER A 40 25.34 14.30 10.93
C SER A 40 26.37 15.39 11.20
N ILE A 41 26.75 15.56 12.47
CA ILE A 41 27.85 16.44 12.85
C ILE A 41 29.18 15.84 12.39
N ALA A 42 30.08 16.69 11.89
CA ALA A 42 31.46 16.30 11.56
C ALA A 42 32.46 16.71 12.66
N SER A 43 31.98 17.41 13.70
CA SER A 43 32.80 17.89 14.82
C SER A 43 32.00 17.96 16.11
N THR A 44 32.68 17.92 17.26
CA THR A 44 32.04 18.10 18.58
C THR A 44 31.71 19.56 18.91
N ASN A 45 31.98 20.51 18.01
CA ASN A 45 31.75 21.95 18.21
C ASN A 45 30.33 22.39 17.83
N CYS A 46 29.37 21.48 17.79
CA CYS A 46 27.97 21.75 17.44
C CYS A 46 27.09 22.05 18.67
N SER A 47 27.69 22.29 19.84
CA SER A 47 26.95 22.51 21.10
C SER A 47 26.21 23.84 21.18
N ASN A 48 26.59 24.82 20.36
CA ASN A 48 25.94 26.13 20.31
C ASN A 48 24.88 26.22 19.20
N GLY A 49 24.79 25.18 18.37
CA GLY A 49 23.91 25.10 17.20
C GLY A 49 24.48 24.10 16.21
N TRP A 50 23.65 23.17 15.75
CA TRP A 50 23.97 22.29 14.63
C TRP A 50 23.27 22.77 13.36
N PHE A 51 21.95 22.92 13.39
CA PHE A 51 21.20 23.48 12.27
C PHE A 51 20.13 24.45 12.74
N GLN A 52 19.75 25.35 11.84
CA GLN A 52 18.66 26.30 12.01
C GLN A 52 17.66 26.16 10.87
N TYR A 53 16.38 26.29 11.21
CA TYR A 53 15.31 26.42 10.24
C TYR A 53 14.36 27.56 10.61
N LYS A 54 13.91 28.30 9.60
CA LYS A 54 12.96 29.42 9.74
C LYS A 54 11.64 29.10 9.05
N PHE A 55 10.54 29.45 9.70
CA PHE A 55 9.20 29.17 9.20
C PHE A 55 8.17 30.15 9.78
N ASN A 56 7.00 30.23 9.16
CA ASN A 56 5.92 31.09 9.67
C ASN A 56 4.96 30.29 10.55
N GLY A 57 4.73 30.80 11.76
CA GLY A 57 3.74 30.37 12.73
C GLY A 57 2.37 31.01 12.49
N GLU A 58 1.35 30.37 13.02
CA GLU A 58 -0.01 30.89 13.18
C GLU A 58 -0.69 30.18 14.36
N ILE A 59 -1.34 30.94 15.25
CA ILE A 59 -2.31 30.41 16.23
C ILE A 59 -3.64 31.07 15.97
N ARG A 60 -4.61 30.31 15.50
CA ARG A 60 -6.00 30.76 15.53
C ARG A 60 -6.63 30.40 16.88
N SER A 61 -6.91 31.41 17.69
CA SER A 61 -7.59 31.25 18.99
C SER A 61 -9.12 31.18 18.89
N SER A 62 -9.73 31.20 17.70
CA SER A 62 -11.19 31.29 17.56
C SER A 62 -11.88 29.92 17.48
N CYS A 63 -12.18 29.33 18.63
CA CYS A 63 -13.23 28.32 18.75
C CYS A 63 -14.56 29.04 18.98
N SER A 64 -15.43 29.06 17.97
CA SER A 64 -16.81 29.51 18.11
C SER A 64 -17.76 28.34 18.41
N ASP A 65 -17.38 27.42 19.31
CA ASP A 65 -18.35 26.43 19.80
C ASP A 65 -18.11 26.11 21.29
N VAL A 66 -19.01 26.64 22.12
CA VAL A 66 -18.97 26.54 23.59
C VAL A 66 -19.29 25.09 24.05
N LEU A 67 -19.77 24.22 23.15
CA LEU A 67 -20.27 22.89 23.50
C LEU A 67 -19.31 21.74 23.22
N THR A 68 -18.34 21.88 22.32
CA THR A 68 -17.45 20.77 21.90
C THR A 68 -16.01 20.89 22.40
N GLN A 69 -15.58 22.08 22.85
CA GLN A 69 -14.26 22.35 23.45
C GLN A 69 -13.08 21.72 22.69
N SER A 70 -13.19 21.63 21.36
CA SER A 70 -12.15 21.11 20.50
C SER A 70 -11.92 22.09 19.37
N CYS A 71 -10.81 22.84 19.46
CA CYS A 71 -10.00 23.33 18.35
C CYS A 71 -8.82 24.12 18.92
N VAL A 72 -7.59 23.71 18.63
CA VAL A 72 -6.50 24.67 18.49
C VAL A 72 -5.69 24.19 17.30
N ALA A 73 -6.07 24.65 16.11
CA ALA A 73 -5.23 24.53 14.92
C ALA A 73 -4.17 25.62 15.01
N GLY A 74 -2.91 25.24 14.79
CA GLY A 74 -1.81 26.18 14.78
C GLY A 74 -0.49 25.50 14.50
N THR A 75 0.52 26.33 14.27
CA THR A 75 1.81 25.86 13.79
C THR A 75 2.60 25.18 14.90
N ARG A 76 3.23 24.05 14.54
CA ARG A 76 4.20 23.35 15.38
C ARG A 76 5.35 22.88 14.51
N VAL A 77 6.57 22.93 15.04
CA VAL A 77 7.72 22.25 14.44
C VAL A 77 8.01 20.97 15.20
N HIS A 78 8.29 19.91 14.44
CA HIS A 78 8.72 18.63 14.94
C HIS A 78 10.08 18.29 14.31
N VAL A 79 11.06 17.97 15.15
CA VAL A 79 12.38 17.52 14.74
C VAL A 79 12.55 16.09 15.22
N SER A 80 12.94 15.20 14.30
CA SER A 80 13.42 13.87 14.63
C SER A 80 14.88 13.77 14.23
N SER A 81 15.76 13.74 15.23
CA SER A 81 17.19 13.56 15.02
C SER A 81 17.69 12.44 15.93
N PRO A 82 17.47 11.15 15.58
CA PRO A 82 17.87 10.03 16.41
C PRO A 82 19.30 10.11 16.94
N ILE A 83 19.47 9.76 18.23
CA ILE A 83 20.75 9.78 18.93
C ILE A 83 21.08 8.36 19.41
N THR A 84 22.32 7.91 19.14
CA THR A 84 22.83 6.54 19.41
C THR A 84 22.76 6.07 20.86
N ARG A 85 22.61 6.98 21.84
CA ARG A 85 22.58 6.66 23.27
C ARG A 85 21.40 7.34 23.94
N TYR A 86 20.49 6.52 24.45
CA TYR A 86 19.34 6.97 25.24
C TYR A 86 19.79 7.79 26.46
N GLY A 87 19.18 8.97 26.64
CA GLY A 87 19.40 9.84 27.81
C GLY A 87 20.51 10.87 27.66
N GLN A 88 21.09 11.03 26.47
CA GLN A 88 21.98 12.15 26.15
C GLN A 88 21.19 13.45 26.02
N ASP A 89 21.85 14.57 26.30
CA ASP A 89 21.26 15.88 26.18
C ASP A 89 21.39 16.45 24.75
N TYR A 90 20.34 17.13 24.33
CA TYR A 90 20.35 17.99 23.15
C TYR A 90 19.68 19.30 23.54
N THR A 91 19.93 20.35 22.76
CA THR A 91 19.36 21.66 23.05
C THR A 91 18.54 22.17 21.89
N VAL A 92 17.42 22.80 22.23
CA VAL A 92 16.55 23.46 21.28
C VAL A 92 16.37 24.90 21.71
N ASN A 93 16.69 25.83 20.83
CA ASN A 93 16.47 27.25 21.04
C ASN A 93 15.44 27.75 20.03
N MET A 94 14.23 27.98 20.52
CA MET A 94 13.15 28.59 19.75
C MET A 94 13.27 30.11 19.85
N ASP A 95 13.29 30.81 18.71
CA ASP A 95 13.26 32.28 18.60
C ASP A 95 14.29 33.03 19.45
N SER A 96 15.44 32.39 19.71
CA SER A 96 16.46 32.92 20.61
C SER A 96 15.96 33.21 22.04
N ALA A 97 14.86 32.59 22.46
CA ALA A 97 14.27 32.77 23.79
C ALA A 97 15.09 32.12 24.92
N GLY A 98 16.08 31.29 24.54
CA GLY A 98 16.95 30.56 25.46
C GLY A 98 16.98 29.09 25.10
N ALA A 99 18.16 28.46 25.19
CA ALA A 99 18.31 27.05 24.90
C ALA A 99 17.64 26.19 25.98
N LEU A 100 16.61 25.44 25.58
CA LEU A 100 16.03 24.37 26.37
C LEU A 100 16.94 23.15 26.27
N ILE A 101 17.31 22.57 27.41
CA ILE A 101 18.05 21.30 27.45
C ILE A 101 17.03 20.19 27.60
N GLU A 102 17.02 19.28 26.64
CA GLU A 102 16.15 18.11 26.59
C GLU A 102 16.99 16.83 26.71
N TYR A 103 16.36 15.73 27.13
CA TYR A 103 16.99 14.43 27.27
C TYR A 103 16.16 13.37 26.55
N GLY A 104 16.80 12.49 25.79
CA GLY A 104 16.07 11.38 25.17
C GLY A 104 16.73 10.84 23.92
N ASN A 105 15.91 10.61 22.89
CA ASN A 105 16.28 10.06 21.59
C ASN A 105 16.47 11.13 20.51
N GLY A 106 16.53 12.42 20.87
CA GLY A 106 16.70 13.52 19.91
C GLY A 106 15.43 13.92 19.15
N VAL A 107 14.26 13.63 19.73
CA VAL A 107 12.95 14.04 19.18
C VAL A 107 12.40 15.24 19.95
N TYR A 108 12.09 16.32 19.25
CA TYR A 108 11.49 17.53 19.82
C TYR A 108 10.22 17.92 19.09
N THR A 109 9.20 18.39 19.82
CA THR A 109 8.01 19.02 19.25
C THR A 109 7.71 20.31 20.00
N SER A 110 7.55 21.42 19.27
CA SER A 110 7.22 22.69 19.89
C SER A 110 5.79 22.72 20.46
N SER A 111 5.56 23.64 21.39
CA SER A 111 4.20 24.14 21.65
C SER A 111 3.61 24.78 20.38
N LEU A 112 2.34 25.15 20.42
CA LEU A 112 1.75 25.98 19.37
C LEU A 112 2.50 27.31 19.28
N LEU A 113 2.75 27.77 18.05
CA LEU A 113 3.54 28.97 17.75
C LEU A 113 2.66 30.03 17.11
N SER A 114 2.66 31.22 17.72
CA SER A 114 1.83 32.37 17.32
C SER A 114 2.05 32.80 15.88
N ASP A 115 1.18 33.68 15.39
CA ASP A 115 1.36 34.31 14.09
C ASP A 115 2.70 35.06 14.04
N GLY A 116 3.53 34.77 13.03
CA GLY A 116 4.81 35.44 12.82
C GLY A 116 5.91 34.54 12.27
N GLU A 117 7.08 35.11 11.97
CA GLU A 117 8.27 34.31 11.66
C GLU A 117 8.83 33.71 12.96
N HIS A 118 9.12 32.42 12.91
CA HIS A 118 9.76 31.65 13.96
C HIS A 118 11.04 30.99 13.45
N SER A 119 11.94 30.69 14.38
CA SER A 119 13.14 29.92 14.10
C SER A 119 13.38 28.86 15.17
N ILE A 120 13.85 27.71 14.73
CA ILE A 120 14.37 26.65 15.60
C ILE A 120 15.87 26.52 15.35
N ILE A 121 16.67 26.56 16.41
CA ILE A 121 18.06 26.14 16.39
C ILE A 121 18.14 24.84 17.20
N TYR A 122 18.53 23.77 16.53
CA TYR A 122 18.77 22.48 17.16
C TYR A 122 20.26 22.29 17.34
N ALA A 123 20.69 21.87 18.53
CA ALA A 123 22.09 21.62 18.85
C ALA A 123 22.24 20.32 19.63
N ILE A 124 23.41 19.72 19.51
CA ILE A 124 23.73 18.46 20.16
C ILE A 124 24.64 18.76 21.37
N GLY A 125 24.35 18.14 22.52
CA GLY A 125 25.10 18.33 23.76
C GLY A 125 26.57 17.88 23.69
N ARG A 126 27.26 17.90 24.83
CA ARG A 126 28.66 17.43 24.90
C ARG A 126 28.69 15.92 25.15
N GLU A 127 29.03 15.15 24.12
CA GLU A 127 29.84 13.91 24.16
C GLU A 127 29.87 13.24 22.77
N ASN A 128 30.61 12.12 22.63
CA ASN A 128 30.88 11.38 21.40
C ASN A 128 29.62 10.87 20.68
N LEU A 129 28.95 11.75 19.93
CA LEU A 129 27.68 11.48 19.25
C LEU A 129 27.85 11.35 17.73
N TYR A 130 27.01 10.49 17.16
CA TYR A 130 26.74 10.41 15.72
C TYR A 130 25.22 10.53 15.56
N PRO A 131 24.63 11.72 15.78
CA PRO A 131 23.20 11.94 15.57
C PRO A 131 22.92 11.83 14.07
N THR A 132 21.71 11.41 13.70
CA THR A 132 21.29 11.40 12.30
C THR A 132 20.13 12.34 12.16
N PHE A 133 20.24 13.32 11.25
CA PHE A 133 19.15 14.22 10.89
C PHE A 133 18.76 13.95 9.43
N ASP A 134 17.49 13.59 9.25
CA ASP A 134 16.90 13.19 7.97
C ASP A 134 15.93 14.28 7.49
N TYR A 135 15.01 14.68 8.36
CA TYR A 135 14.10 15.77 8.09
C TYR A 135 13.59 16.39 9.37
N LEU A 136 12.96 17.55 9.21
CA LEU A 136 12.00 18.09 10.17
C LEU A 136 10.63 18.23 9.51
N THR A 137 9.59 18.28 10.31
CA THR A 137 8.24 18.57 9.82
C THR A 137 7.66 19.79 10.51
N VAL A 138 6.79 20.49 9.79
CA VAL A 138 6.06 21.64 10.33
C VAL A 138 4.58 21.43 10.04
N GLN A 139 3.80 21.36 11.10
CA GLN A 139 2.35 21.48 11.01
C GLN A 139 2.04 22.92 10.62
N ALA A 140 1.43 23.11 9.45
CA ALA A 140 1.13 24.41 8.89
C ALA A 140 -0.10 25.05 9.56
N GLY A 141 -0.05 26.37 9.72
CA GLY A 141 -1.20 27.21 9.99
C GLY A 141 -2.07 27.39 8.74
N LEU A 142 -3.28 27.91 8.91
CA LEU A 142 -4.25 28.02 7.83
C LEU A 142 -3.81 28.97 6.70
N SER A 143 -3.09 30.03 7.06
CA SER A 143 -2.54 31.06 6.19
C SER A 143 -1.08 30.80 5.78
N THR A 144 -0.45 29.72 6.28
CA THR A 144 0.92 29.38 5.91
C THR A 144 1.04 29.25 4.39
N GLN A 145 2.12 29.80 3.83
CA GLN A 145 2.39 29.66 2.40
C GLN A 145 2.77 28.21 2.08
N MET A 146 1.92 27.52 1.32
CA MET A 146 2.04 26.08 1.05
C MET A 146 2.53 25.77 -0.37
N LYS A 147 2.35 26.67 -1.32
CA LYS A 147 2.68 26.39 -2.72
C LYS A 147 4.15 26.05 -2.89
N GLY A 148 4.42 24.91 -3.54
CA GLY A 148 5.76 24.38 -3.74
C GLY A 148 6.38 23.69 -2.53
N ARG A 149 5.69 23.63 -1.38
CA ARG A 149 6.12 22.79 -0.24
C ARG A 149 5.69 21.35 -0.45
N THR A 150 6.52 20.43 0.02
CA THR A 150 6.21 19.00 0.06
C THR A 150 5.37 18.70 1.29
N ILE A 151 4.11 18.32 1.07
CA ILE A 151 3.21 17.84 2.13
C ILE A 151 3.55 16.39 2.44
N ILE A 152 3.55 16.02 3.72
CA ILE A 152 3.65 14.63 4.18
C ILE A 152 2.33 14.23 4.85
N VAL A 153 1.80 13.07 4.45
CA VAL A 153 0.55 12.51 4.95
C VAL A 153 0.83 11.12 5.48
N ASP A 154 0.67 10.98 6.79
CA ASP A 154 0.85 9.75 7.55
C ASP A 154 -0.13 8.66 7.11
N ASP A 155 0.24 7.39 7.16
CA ASP A 155 -0.65 6.27 6.84
C ASP A 155 -1.88 6.19 7.75
N TYR A 156 -1.83 6.73 8.97
CA TYR A 156 -3.00 6.83 9.86
C TYR A 156 -3.90 8.04 9.56
N ASP A 157 -3.56 8.88 8.57
CA ASP A 157 -4.42 9.99 8.20
C ASP A 157 -5.76 9.48 7.63
N PRO A 158 -6.92 9.95 8.15
CA PRO A 158 -8.23 9.47 7.71
C PRO A 158 -8.55 9.79 6.23
N ASP A 159 -7.77 10.65 5.56
CA ASP A 159 -7.89 10.89 4.12
C ASP A 159 -7.34 9.75 3.26
N ILE A 160 -6.56 8.84 3.83
CA ILE A 160 -6.10 7.62 3.17
C ILE A 160 -7.10 6.50 3.46
N ALA A 161 -7.88 6.12 2.44
CA ALA A 161 -8.89 5.09 2.56
C ALA A 161 -8.32 3.72 2.14
N PHE A 162 -7.92 2.92 3.13
CA PHE A 162 -7.51 1.53 2.96
C PHE A 162 -8.70 0.58 2.75
N SER A 163 -8.52 -0.43 1.90
CA SER A 163 -9.51 -1.47 1.59
C SER A 163 -8.83 -2.82 1.43
N GLY A 164 -9.39 -3.87 2.03
CA GLY A 164 -8.83 -5.22 2.05
C GLY A 164 -8.47 -5.67 3.46
N ASN A 165 -7.39 -6.44 3.59
CA ASN A 165 -6.94 -7.03 4.86
C ASN A 165 -5.70 -6.34 5.45
N TRP A 166 -5.62 -5.02 5.27
CA TRP A 166 -4.54 -4.21 5.88
C TRP A 166 -4.55 -4.34 7.40
N SER A 167 -3.36 -4.36 7.99
CA SER A 167 -3.14 -4.42 9.43
C SER A 167 -2.29 -3.25 9.88
N ASN A 168 -2.68 -2.60 10.97
CA ASN A 168 -1.93 -1.49 11.58
C ASN A 168 -0.78 -1.98 12.48
N VAL A 169 -0.60 -3.30 12.56
CA VAL A 169 0.50 -3.96 13.26
C VAL A 169 1.18 -4.87 12.24
N ALA A 170 2.51 -4.89 12.27
CA ALA A 170 3.29 -5.78 11.42
C ALA A 170 2.86 -7.25 11.62
N ILE A 171 2.54 -7.93 10.53
CA ILE A 171 2.16 -9.35 10.49
C ILE A 171 3.33 -10.21 10.99
N TYR A 172 4.55 -9.79 10.67
CA TYR A 172 5.80 -10.36 11.17
C TYR A 172 6.62 -9.28 11.89
N PRO A 173 7.31 -9.62 13.01
CA PRO A 173 8.18 -8.68 13.69
C PRO A 173 9.17 -8.03 12.72
N THR A 174 9.18 -6.70 12.70
CA THR A 174 10.06 -5.88 11.87
C THR A 174 10.77 -4.93 12.81
N GLU A 175 12.09 -5.04 12.89
CA GLU A 175 12.93 -4.21 13.73
C GLU A 175 13.71 -3.25 12.84
N PHE A 176 13.78 -1.98 13.23
CA PHE A 176 14.53 -0.96 12.52
C PHE A 176 15.77 -0.56 13.33
N ASP A 177 16.77 -0.01 12.65
CA ASP A 177 17.91 0.59 13.34
C ASP A 177 17.46 1.82 14.14
N TYR A 178 18.18 2.19 15.20
CA TYR A 178 17.83 3.36 16.01
C TYR A 178 17.81 4.66 15.19
N SER A 179 18.56 4.72 14.08
CA SER A 179 18.70 5.91 13.24
C SER A 179 17.61 6.05 12.17
N THR A 180 16.79 5.01 11.96
CA THR A 180 15.83 4.93 10.84
C THR A 180 14.54 4.27 11.31
N GLY A 181 13.39 4.67 10.79
CA GLY A 181 12.13 4.01 11.14
C GLY A 181 11.00 4.46 10.22
N PRO A 182 9.78 3.95 10.44
CA PRO A 182 8.61 4.52 9.81
C PRO A 182 8.38 5.97 10.28
N TYR A 183 7.73 6.77 9.45
CA TYR A 183 7.23 8.07 9.89
C TYR A 183 6.23 7.85 11.04
N LYS A 184 6.39 8.64 12.12
CA LYS A 184 5.56 8.56 13.35
C LYS A 184 5.44 7.16 13.98
N ASP A 185 6.38 6.26 13.68
CA ASP A 185 6.37 4.87 14.12
C ASP A 185 5.08 4.10 13.72
N THR A 186 4.46 4.48 12.60
CA THR A 186 3.24 3.85 12.07
C THR A 186 3.46 3.22 10.69
N ALA A 187 2.65 2.22 10.37
CA ALA A 187 2.56 1.66 9.01
C ALA A 187 1.31 0.79 8.87
N HIS A 188 0.72 0.78 7.67
CA HIS A 188 -0.30 -0.16 7.26
C HIS A 188 0.34 -1.31 6.48
N TRP A 189 0.19 -2.52 7.00
CA TRP A 189 0.85 -3.73 6.53
C TRP A 189 -0.10 -4.60 5.72
N SER A 190 0.40 -5.16 4.62
CA SER A 190 -0.30 -6.17 3.84
C SER A 190 0.65 -7.24 3.31
N ASN A 191 0.13 -8.43 3.12
CA ASN A 191 0.75 -9.51 2.35
C ASN A 191 -0.25 -10.17 1.38
N THR A 192 -1.34 -9.48 1.07
CA THR A 192 -2.48 -10.06 0.34
C THR A 192 -2.70 -9.31 -0.97
N ALA A 193 -2.63 -10.03 -2.09
CA ALA A 193 -3.01 -9.48 -3.38
C ALA A 193 -4.51 -9.14 -3.40
N GLY A 194 -4.85 -7.96 -3.91
CA GLY A 194 -6.19 -7.38 -3.88
C GLY A 194 -6.36 -6.27 -2.83
N ASP A 195 -5.45 -6.16 -1.86
CA ASP A 195 -5.44 -5.05 -0.92
C ASP A 195 -5.08 -3.74 -1.65
N SER A 196 -5.74 -2.66 -1.26
CA SER A 196 -5.62 -1.35 -1.92
C SER A 196 -5.80 -0.18 -0.96
N PHE A 197 -5.33 1.00 -1.36
CA PHE A 197 -5.74 2.26 -0.73
C PHE A 197 -5.97 3.34 -1.76
N SER A 198 -6.76 4.35 -1.40
CA SER A 198 -6.98 5.53 -2.21
C SER A 198 -6.76 6.81 -1.41
N PHE A 199 -6.22 7.83 -2.07
CA PHE A 199 -5.92 9.12 -1.46
C PHE A 199 -6.17 10.24 -2.45
N ARG A 200 -6.81 11.32 -1.99
CA ARG A 200 -7.11 12.51 -2.81
C ARG A 200 -6.23 13.65 -2.37
N PHE A 201 -5.49 14.26 -3.29
CA PHE A 201 -4.54 15.34 -3.02
C PHE A 201 -4.74 16.52 -3.96
N TYR A 202 -4.41 17.73 -3.50
CA TYR A 202 -4.38 18.95 -4.32
C TYR A 202 -2.93 19.37 -4.50
N GLY A 203 -2.31 18.99 -5.62
CA GLY A 203 -0.87 19.10 -5.78
C GLY A 203 -0.41 19.06 -7.23
N SER A 204 0.91 18.91 -7.41
CA SER A 204 1.58 18.83 -8.71
C SER A 204 2.53 17.61 -8.83
N SER A 205 2.59 16.78 -7.79
CA SER A 205 3.31 15.51 -7.77
C SER A 205 2.73 14.62 -6.70
N VAL A 206 3.02 13.32 -6.72
CA VAL A 206 2.73 12.43 -5.60
C VAL A 206 3.78 11.33 -5.52
N ALA A 207 4.17 10.95 -4.31
CA ALA A 207 5.05 9.83 -4.04
C ALA A 207 4.53 8.99 -2.87
N VAL A 208 4.76 7.68 -2.94
CA VAL A 208 4.35 6.70 -1.91
C VAL A 208 5.59 6.11 -1.30
N TYR A 209 5.69 6.20 0.02
CA TYR A 209 6.77 5.66 0.82
C TYR A 209 6.27 4.51 1.68
N GLY A 210 7.15 3.55 1.95
CA GLY A 210 6.79 2.38 2.71
C GLY A 210 7.98 1.61 3.24
N ILE A 211 7.69 0.43 3.77
CA ILE A 211 8.68 -0.50 4.31
C ILE A 211 8.76 -1.72 3.40
N ILE A 212 9.94 -1.90 2.83
CA ILE A 212 10.34 -3.12 2.13
C ILE A 212 10.88 -4.08 3.19
N SER A 213 10.07 -5.07 3.60
CA SER A 213 10.48 -6.03 4.63
C SER A 213 11.62 -6.94 4.18
N ASN A 214 12.37 -7.47 5.16
CA ASN A 214 13.33 -8.53 4.90
C ASN A 214 12.64 -9.84 4.49
N SER A 215 13.34 -10.67 3.71
CA SER A 215 12.92 -12.03 3.44
C SER A 215 14.09 -13.01 3.41
N THR A 216 13.86 -14.19 3.99
CA THR A 216 14.75 -15.34 3.94
C THR A 216 14.55 -16.19 2.69
N ASP A 217 13.46 -15.96 1.96
CA ASP A 217 13.04 -16.81 0.86
C ASP A 217 13.52 -16.24 -0.48
N THR A 218 14.14 -17.08 -1.29
CA THR A 218 14.62 -16.70 -2.62
C THR A 218 13.47 -16.33 -3.55
N GLY A 219 13.62 -15.20 -4.26
CA GLY A 219 12.63 -14.72 -5.23
C GLY A 219 11.40 -14.03 -4.61
N SER A 220 11.49 -13.59 -3.36
CA SER A 220 10.42 -12.82 -2.71
C SER A 220 10.12 -11.51 -3.43
N SER A 221 8.87 -11.27 -3.80
CA SER A 221 8.48 -10.05 -4.51
C SER A 221 7.02 -9.68 -4.29
N ALA A 222 6.72 -8.41 -4.41
CA ALA A 222 5.37 -7.91 -4.63
C ALA A 222 5.33 -7.01 -5.86
N VAL A 223 4.15 -6.91 -6.47
CA VAL A 223 3.89 -5.96 -7.54
C VAL A 223 2.74 -5.06 -7.12
N LEU A 224 3.01 -3.76 -7.12
CA LEU A 224 2.02 -2.74 -6.80
C LEU A 224 1.70 -1.98 -8.09
N SER A 225 0.41 -1.80 -8.36
CA SER A 225 -0.06 -0.90 -9.42
C SER A 225 -0.53 0.39 -8.80
N TYR A 226 -0.13 1.50 -9.39
CA TYR A 226 -0.48 2.85 -9.00
C TYR A 226 -1.31 3.45 -10.12
N SER A 227 -2.34 4.22 -9.78
CA SER A 227 -3.05 5.03 -10.75
C SER A 227 -3.32 6.41 -10.20
N VAL A 228 -3.01 7.43 -11.00
CA VAL A 228 -3.43 8.81 -10.73
C VAL A 228 -4.44 9.19 -11.79
N ASP A 229 -5.65 9.57 -11.37
CA ASP A 229 -6.77 9.94 -12.26
C ASP A 229 -7.09 8.91 -13.35
N ALA A 230 -6.97 7.62 -12.99
CA ALA A 230 -7.16 6.46 -13.86
C ALA A 230 -6.07 6.23 -14.94
N GLU A 231 -4.98 6.99 -14.94
CA GLU A 231 -3.76 6.65 -15.66
C GLU A 231 -2.91 5.69 -14.82
N GLN A 232 -2.58 4.51 -15.37
CA GLN A 232 -1.93 3.44 -14.60
C GLN A 232 -0.43 3.35 -14.87
N ALA A 233 0.33 3.21 -13.78
CA ALA A 233 1.73 2.80 -13.74
C ALA A 233 1.86 1.54 -12.88
N THR A 234 2.74 0.62 -13.25
CA THR A 234 2.98 -0.60 -12.47
C THR A 234 4.43 -0.60 -12.00
N THR A 235 4.64 -0.73 -10.69
CA THR A 235 5.99 -0.87 -10.11
C THR A 235 6.12 -2.23 -9.46
N SER A 236 7.19 -2.95 -9.82
CA SER A 236 7.57 -4.18 -9.14
C SER A 236 8.47 -3.86 -7.95
N VAL A 237 8.06 -4.24 -6.75
CA VAL A 237 8.90 -4.22 -5.55
C VAL A 237 9.52 -5.61 -5.40
N SER A 238 10.76 -5.76 -5.88
CA SER A 238 11.52 -6.98 -5.64
C SER A 238 12.24 -6.87 -4.31
N LEU A 239 12.04 -7.83 -3.41
CA LEU A 239 12.91 -7.94 -2.26
C LEU A 239 14.23 -8.59 -2.68
N ALA A 240 15.35 -8.03 -2.26
CA ALA A 240 16.63 -8.71 -2.38
C ALA A 240 16.62 -9.91 -1.41
N SER A 241 16.77 -11.11 -1.96
CA SER A 241 16.95 -12.31 -1.14
C SER A 241 18.27 -12.19 -0.38
N GLY A 242 18.23 -12.31 0.96
CA GLY A 242 19.44 -12.33 1.80
C GLY A 242 19.81 -11.02 2.49
N THR A 243 19.01 -9.96 2.40
CA THR A 243 19.14 -8.82 3.33
C THR A 243 18.35 -9.12 4.60
N ASN A 244 19.05 -9.17 5.74
CA ASN A 244 18.40 -9.45 7.03
C ASN A 244 17.65 -8.24 7.61
N GLN A 245 17.81 -7.05 7.03
CA GLN A 245 17.24 -5.81 7.55
C GLN A 245 16.07 -5.32 6.67
N PRO A 246 14.98 -4.86 7.28
CA PRO A 246 13.95 -4.12 6.56
C PRO A 246 14.50 -2.77 6.09
N VAL A 247 13.83 -2.22 5.09
CA VAL A 247 14.24 -1.00 4.41
C VAL A 247 13.07 -0.01 4.56
N PRO A 248 13.08 0.85 5.62
CA PRO A 248 12.04 1.85 5.86
C PRO A 248 12.19 3.05 4.91
N MET A 249 11.16 3.89 4.82
CA MET A 249 11.14 5.09 3.97
C MET A 249 11.53 4.82 2.51
N ALA A 250 11.29 3.61 2.01
CA ALA A 250 11.57 3.27 0.64
C ALA A 250 10.55 3.96 -0.27
N GLN A 251 11.03 4.73 -1.26
CA GLN A 251 10.15 5.30 -2.27
C GLN A 251 9.65 4.21 -3.23
N LEU A 252 8.39 3.82 -3.08
CA LEU A 252 7.76 2.75 -3.86
C LEU A 252 7.22 3.24 -5.21
N PHE A 253 6.88 4.53 -5.29
CA PHE A 253 6.33 5.18 -6.48
C PHE A 253 6.50 6.69 -6.38
N SER A 254 6.69 7.35 -7.52
CA SER A 254 6.51 8.79 -7.67
C SER A 254 6.10 9.16 -9.09
N VAL A 255 5.35 10.25 -9.22
CA VAL A 255 4.98 10.83 -10.51
C VAL A 255 4.68 12.32 -10.38
N ASP A 256 5.06 13.10 -11.39
CA ASP A 256 4.64 14.48 -11.55
C ASP A 256 3.29 14.55 -12.27
N VAL A 257 2.41 15.45 -11.82
CA VAL A 257 1.08 15.66 -12.40
C VAL A 257 0.82 17.15 -12.61
N PRO A 258 -0.11 17.54 -13.50
CA PRO A 258 -0.50 18.94 -13.62
C PRO A 258 -1.00 19.50 -12.28
N ASP A 259 -0.93 20.81 -12.07
CA ASP A 259 -1.50 21.42 -10.87
C ASP A 259 -3.02 21.15 -10.78
N GLY A 260 -3.46 20.52 -9.69
CA GLY A 260 -4.89 20.35 -9.45
C GLY A 260 -5.24 19.34 -8.39
N LEU A 261 -6.52 18.94 -8.41
CA LEU A 261 -7.07 17.90 -7.55
C LEU A 261 -6.98 16.55 -8.24
N HIS A 262 -6.31 15.60 -7.61
CA HIS A 262 -6.04 14.28 -8.13
C HIS A 262 -6.51 13.19 -7.17
N THR A 263 -6.66 11.97 -7.70
CA THR A 263 -6.90 10.77 -6.91
C THR A 263 -5.84 9.72 -7.21
N LEU A 264 -5.02 9.41 -6.21
CA LEU A 264 -4.12 8.26 -6.20
C LEU A 264 -4.89 7.01 -5.77
N VAL A 265 -4.70 5.90 -6.47
CA VAL A 265 -5.11 4.57 -6.05
C VAL A 265 -3.92 3.62 -6.17
N VAL A 266 -3.70 2.84 -5.13
CA VAL A 266 -2.62 1.84 -5.06
C VAL A 266 -3.25 0.48 -4.84
N ASN A 267 -2.81 -0.53 -5.58
CA ASN A 267 -3.26 -1.91 -5.42
C ASN A 267 -2.06 -2.86 -5.33
N VAL A 268 -2.10 -3.77 -4.36
CA VAL A 268 -1.20 -4.93 -4.29
C VAL A 268 -1.72 -5.95 -5.30
N THR A 269 -1.09 -6.07 -6.46
CA THR A 269 -1.56 -6.95 -7.54
C THR A 269 -1.00 -8.37 -7.48
N PHE A 270 0.16 -8.53 -6.85
CA PHE A 270 0.85 -9.82 -6.76
C PHE A 270 1.75 -9.85 -5.54
N VAL A 271 1.83 -11.01 -4.90
CA VAL A 271 2.68 -11.30 -3.74
C VAL A 271 3.22 -12.72 -3.91
N LEU A 272 4.54 -12.89 -3.88
CA LEU A 272 5.21 -14.19 -3.93
C LEU A 272 6.24 -14.27 -2.82
N ASN A 273 6.07 -15.21 -1.88
CA ASN A 273 6.97 -15.46 -0.75
C ASN A 273 7.36 -14.23 0.09
N LEU A 274 6.69 -13.10 -0.16
CA LEU A 274 6.86 -11.87 0.61
C LEU A 274 6.13 -12.05 1.94
N ARG A 275 6.84 -11.76 3.03
CA ARG A 275 6.26 -11.80 4.38
C ARG A 275 5.18 -10.73 4.53
N GLN A 276 5.51 -9.48 4.18
CA GLN A 276 4.64 -8.32 4.20
C GLN A 276 5.30 -7.13 3.46
N ILE A 277 4.49 -6.14 3.09
CA ILE A 277 4.91 -4.79 2.73
C ILE A 277 4.20 -3.80 3.66
N GLY A 278 4.90 -2.76 4.09
CA GLY A 278 4.32 -1.65 4.84
C GLY A 278 4.12 -0.44 3.93
N ILE A 279 2.99 0.25 4.06
CA ILE A 279 2.79 1.62 3.56
C ILE A 279 2.90 2.55 4.76
N ASP A 280 3.71 3.59 4.63
CA ASP A 280 4.15 4.43 5.75
C ASP A 280 3.61 5.87 5.60
N PHE A 281 3.90 6.51 4.47
CA PHE A 281 3.35 7.84 4.20
C PHE A 281 3.26 8.14 2.71
N VAL A 282 2.49 9.16 2.38
CA VAL A 282 2.39 9.75 1.05
C VAL A 282 2.93 11.16 1.10
N THR A 283 3.69 11.57 0.09
CA THR A 283 4.05 12.97 -0.10
C THR A 283 3.50 13.54 -1.40
N TYR A 284 3.28 14.85 -1.44
CA TYR A 284 2.90 15.57 -2.65
C TYR A 284 3.34 17.03 -2.58
N ASN A 285 3.70 17.63 -3.72
CA ASN A 285 3.96 19.06 -3.76
C ASN A 285 2.65 19.84 -3.82
N ALA A 286 2.45 20.78 -2.89
CA ALA A 286 1.24 21.59 -2.83
C ALA A 286 1.15 22.58 -4.01
N SER A 287 0.00 22.62 -4.67
CA SER A 287 -0.32 23.56 -5.76
C SER A 287 -1.29 24.67 -5.34
N PHE A 288 -1.52 24.83 -4.03
CA PHE A 288 -2.36 25.86 -3.41
C PHE A 288 -1.54 26.84 -2.56
N GLU A 289 -1.98 28.09 -2.46
CA GLU A 289 -1.21 29.15 -1.77
C GLU A 289 -1.23 28.97 -0.24
N SER A 290 -2.39 28.62 0.32
CA SER A 290 -2.59 28.40 1.76
C SER A 290 -3.73 27.41 2.02
N ILE A 291 -3.81 26.84 3.22
CA ILE A 291 -4.85 25.85 3.57
C ILE A 291 -6.25 26.47 3.40
N ASP A 292 -6.44 27.73 3.80
CA ASP A 292 -7.70 28.47 3.63
C ASP A 292 -8.10 28.67 2.15
N SER A 293 -7.13 28.59 1.23
CA SER A 293 -7.36 28.72 -0.21
C SER A 293 -7.64 27.40 -0.91
N ILE A 294 -7.50 26.26 -0.22
CA ILE A 294 -7.83 24.97 -0.80
C ILE A 294 -9.30 25.03 -1.21
N PRO A 295 -9.64 24.78 -2.49
CA PRO A 295 -11.02 24.76 -2.93
C PRO A 295 -11.72 23.53 -2.32
N PHE A 296 -12.12 23.65 -1.06
CA PHE A 296 -12.93 22.64 -0.41
C PHE A 296 -14.36 22.76 -0.93
N VAL A 297 -14.85 21.59 -1.37
CA VAL A 297 -16.19 21.28 -1.86
C VAL A 297 -17.23 22.20 -1.22
N SER A 298 -17.84 23.08 -2.03
CA SER A 298 -19.14 23.66 -1.70
C SER A 298 -20.10 22.51 -1.44
N ASP A 299 -20.36 22.20 -0.17
CA ASP A 299 -21.50 21.41 0.20
C ASP A 299 -22.73 22.31 0.03
N SER A 300 -23.34 22.19 -1.13
CA SER A 300 -24.74 22.48 -1.36
C SER A 300 -25.26 21.41 -2.31
N PRO A 301 -26.44 20.82 -2.03
CA PRO A 301 -26.91 19.62 -2.70
C PRO A 301 -27.35 19.98 -4.11
N VAL A 302 -26.40 19.99 -5.06
CA VAL A 302 -26.77 19.99 -6.46
C VAL A 302 -27.31 18.60 -6.73
N SER A 303 -28.62 18.52 -6.96
CA SER A 303 -29.30 17.33 -7.44
C SER A 303 -28.63 16.86 -8.73
N ALA A 304 -27.61 16.01 -8.60
CA ALA A 304 -27.02 15.30 -9.71
C ALA A 304 -28.07 14.29 -10.16
N THR A 305 -28.68 14.59 -11.30
CA THR A 305 -29.40 13.58 -12.07
C THR A 305 -28.41 12.46 -12.35
N SER A 306 -28.59 11.35 -11.65
CA SER A 306 -27.78 10.15 -11.79
C SER A 306 -27.97 9.57 -13.19
N SER A 307 -27.09 9.91 -14.13
CA SER A 307 -26.83 9.01 -15.26
C SER A 307 -25.78 7.99 -14.82
N SER A 308 -26.16 7.13 -13.87
CA SER A 308 -25.39 5.93 -13.59
C SER A 308 -25.48 5.04 -14.83
N LYS A 309 -24.38 4.88 -15.56
CA LYS A 309 -24.21 3.67 -16.35
C LYS A 309 -24.04 2.54 -15.34
N ALA A 310 -25.17 1.98 -14.92
CA ALA A 310 -25.20 0.75 -14.15
C ALA A 310 -24.48 -0.32 -14.97
N THR A 311 -23.25 -0.63 -14.58
CA THR A 311 -22.64 -1.89 -14.97
C THR A 311 -23.57 -2.97 -14.46
N LYS A 312 -24.21 -3.68 -15.40
CA LYS A 312 -25.18 -4.72 -15.09
C LYS A 312 -24.44 -5.93 -14.50
N VAL A 313 -24.02 -5.83 -13.24
CA VAL A 313 -23.36 -6.90 -12.50
C VAL A 313 -24.19 -8.18 -12.59
N GLY A 314 -25.52 -8.09 -12.57
CA GLY A 314 -26.42 -9.22 -12.80
C GLY A 314 -26.33 -9.86 -14.19
N ALA A 315 -26.03 -9.08 -15.25
CA ALA A 315 -25.83 -9.63 -16.59
C ALA A 315 -24.45 -10.31 -16.73
N ILE A 316 -23.42 -9.79 -16.05
CA ILE A 316 -22.08 -10.39 -15.99
C ILE A 316 -22.13 -11.71 -15.22
N VAL A 317 -22.75 -11.72 -14.03
CA VAL A 317 -22.91 -12.94 -13.22
C VAL A 317 -23.82 -13.95 -13.91
N GLY A 318 -24.92 -13.51 -14.54
CA GLY A 318 -25.81 -14.38 -15.31
C GLY A 318 -25.15 -15.00 -16.54
N GLY A 319 -24.27 -14.26 -17.22
CA GLY A 319 -23.50 -14.75 -18.37
C GLY A 319 -22.49 -15.83 -17.98
N VAL A 320 -21.79 -15.67 -16.86
CA VAL A 320 -20.80 -16.66 -16.39
C VAL A 320 -21.49 -17.93 -15.91
N VAL A 321 -22.56 -17.82 -15.12
CA VAL A 321 -23.31 -19.00 -14.64
C VAL A 321 -23.98 -19.74 -15.81
N GLY A 322 -24.57 -19.00 -16.75
CA GLY A 322 -25.16 -19.57 -17.97
C GLY A 322 -24.13 -20.24 -18.88
N GLY A 323 -22.95 -19.63 -19.03
CA GLY A 323 -21.84 -20.18 -19.82
C GLY A 323 -21.31 -21.49 -19.25
N ILE A 324 -21.10 -21.56 -17.93
CA ILE A 324 -20.64 -22.78 -17.25
C ILE A 324 -21.69 -23.90 -17.38
N ALA A 325 -22.97 -23.58 -17.18
CA ALA A 325 -24.05 -24.55 -17.35
C ALA A 325 -24.13 -25.06 -18.80
N PHE A 326 -23.99 -24.18 -19.80
CA PHE A 326 -24.03 -24.55 -21.21
C PHE A 326 -22.85 -25.46 -21.60
N VAL A 327 -21.63 -25.15 -21.14
CA VAL A 327 -20.45 -25.98 -21.40
C VAL A 327 -20.61 -27.36 -20.78
N ALA A 328 -21.15 -27.46 -19.57
CA ALA A 328 -21.41 -28.75 -18.91
C ALA A 328 -22.44 -29.60 -19.68
N VAL A 329 -23.55 -29.00 -20.12
CA VAL A 329 -24.59 -29.68 -20.90
C VAL A 329 -24.05 -30.09 -22.28
N PHE A 330 -23.26 -29.23 -22.92
CA PHE A 330 -22.66 -29.51 -24.23
C PHE A 330 -21.64 -30.66 -24.15
N ALA A 331 -20.79 -30.68 -23.11
CA ALA A 331 -19.87 -31.79 -22.85
C ALA A 331 -20.62 -33.11 -22.61
N LEU A 332 -21.70 -33.09 -21.83
CA LEU A 332 -22.55 -34.26 -21.59
C LEU A 332 -23.22 -34.75 -22.88
N PHE A 333 -23.69 -33.84 -23.72
CA PHE A 333 -24.29 -34.17 -25.01
C PHE A 333 -23.29 -34.83 -25.96
N LEU A 334 -22.07 -34.29 -26.08
CA LEU A 334 -21.00 -34.90 -26.87
C LEU A 334 -20.60 -36.29 -26.34
N TYR A 335 -20.58 -36.45 -25.02
CA TYR A 335 -20.32 -37.74 -24.39
C TYR A 335 -21.38 -38.80 -24.76
N ILE A 336 -22.67 -38.44 -24.73
CA ILE A 336 -23.78 -39.32 -25.12
C ILE A 336 -23.70 -39.69 -26.62
N LEU A 337 -23.38 -38.72 -27.49
CA LEU A 337 -23.21 -38.98 -28.92
C LEU A 337 -22.04 -39.94 -29.19
N LYS A 338 -20.91 -39.75 -28.51
CA LYS A 338 -19.75 -40.64 -28.61
C LYS A 338 -20.11 -42.06 -28.17
N ASN A 339 -20.86 -42.21 -27.07
CA ASN A 339 -21.32 -43.52 -26.58
C ASN A 339 -22.32 -44.19 -27.54
N ARG A 340 -23.23 -43.42 -28.16
CA ARG A 340 -24.17 -43.95 -29.18
C ARG A 340 -23.45 -44.39 -30.46
N VAL A 341 -22.40 -43.68 -30.89
CA VAL A 341 -21.58 -44.08 -32.04
C VAL A 341 -20.74 -45.32 -31.73
N HIS A 342 -20.19 -45.43 -30.52
CA HIS A 342 -19.49 -46.65 -30.08
C HIS A 342 -20.42 -47.88 -30.01
N GLN A 343 -21.68 -47.71 -29.59
CA GLN A 343 -22.65 -48.82 -29.61
C GLN A 343 -23.05 -49.25 -31.03
N ARG A 344 -23.15 -48.32 -32.00
CA ARG A 344 -23.40 -48.64 -33.42
C ARG A 344 -22.21 -49.31 -34.11
N ARG A 345 -20.98 -49.08 -33.66
CA ARG A 345 -19.79 -49.77 -34.17
C ARG A 345 -19.67 -51.22 -33.65
N ARG A 346 -20.28 -51.55 -32.51
CA ARG A 346 -20.32 -52.94 -32.00
C ARG A 346 -21.38 -53.81 -32.71
N THR A 347 -22.47 -53.23 -33.22
CA THR A 347 -23.50 -53.97 -33.99
C THR A 347 -23.14 -54.17 -35.46
N ARG A 348 -22.25 -53.38 -36.06
CA ARG A 348 -21.74 -53.62 -37.43
C ARG A 348 -20.50 -54.53 -37.49
N ALA A 349 -19.72 -54.64 -36.42
CA ALA A 349 -18.61 -55.60 -36.36
C ALA A 349 -19.08 -57.05 -36.09
N ALA A 350 -20.22 -57.25 -35.43
CA ALA A 350 -20.79 -58.59 -35.20
C ALA A 350 -21.47 -59.18 -36.46
N ALA A 351 -22.01 -58.35 -37.36
CA ALA A 351 -22.67 -58.81 -38.58
C ALA A 351 -21.69 -59.21 -39.71
N VAL A 352 -20.44 -58.74 -39.68
CA VAL A 352 -19.43 -59.06 -40.71
C VAL A 352 -18.62 -60.32 -40.36
N ILE A 353 -18.53 -60.70 -39.09
CA ILE A 353 -17.81 -61.91 -38.66
C ILE A 353 -18.66 -63.18 -38.80
N ILE A 354 -20.00 -63.09 -38.70
CA ILE A 354 -20.89 -64.26 -38.83
C ILE A 354 -21.17 -64.61 -40.32
N GLY A 355 -21.07 -63.64 -41.24
CA GLY A 355 -21.34 -63.87 -42.67
C GLY A 355 -20.19 -64.53 -43.46
N ARG A 356 -19.01 -64.76 -42.87
CA ARG A 356 -17.82 -65.23 -43.61
C ARG A 356 -17.43 -66.69 -43.36
N ASN A 357 -18.11 -67.40 -42.46
CA ASN A 357 -17.81 -68.81 -42.13
C ASN A 357 -19.01 -69.76 -42.33
N TYR A 358 -19.91 -69.48 -43.27
CA TYR A 358 -20.89 -70.49 -43.69
C TYR A 358 -20.29 -71.38 -44.78
N ASN A 359 -19.74 -72.52 -44.38
CA ASN A 359 -19.33 -73.60 -45.27
C ASN A 359 -20.34 -74.76 -45.13
N PRO A 360 -21.23 -75.00 -46.11
CA PRO A 360 -22.29 -76.01 -46.01
C PRO A 360 -21.80 -77.47 -46.14
N GLN A 361 -20.48 -77.71 -46.17
CA GLN A 361 -19.89 -79.04 -46.42
C GLN A 361 -19.29 -79.74 -45.19
N LEU A 362 -19.30 -79.14 -43.99
CA LEU A 362 -18.61 -79.69 -42.80
C LEU A 362 -19.50 -80.22 -41.67
N ASP A 363 -20.83 -80.14 -41.77
CA ASP A 363 -21.73 -80.54 -40.67
C ASP A 363 -22.57 -81.81 -40.96
N ALA A 364 -22.11 -82.66 -41.89
CA ALA A 364 -22.73 -83.96 -42.19
C ALA A 364 -22.13 -85.14 -41.41
N LYS A 365 -21.26 -84.88 -40.42
CA LYS A 365 -20.69 -85.91 -39.54
C LYS A 365 -20.62 -85.34 -38.14
N HIS A 366 -21.70 -85.45 -37.39
CA HIS A 366 -21.72 -85.68 -35.94
C HIS A 366 -23.18 -85.85 -35.53
N GLN A 367 -23.66 -87.08 -35.65
CA GLN A 367 -24.97 -87.49 -35.14
C GLN A 367 -24.71 -88.36 -33.91
N PRO A 368 -24.88 -87.84 -32.68
CA PRO A 368 -24.96 -88.68 -31.50
C PRO A 368 -26.40 -89.20 -31.36
N THR A 369 -26.54 -90.52 -31.45
CA THR A 369 -27.71 -91.27 -30.98
C THR A 369 -27.84 -91.11 -29.47
N VAL A 370 -29.00 -90.66 -28.99
CA VAL A 370 -29.39 -90.89 -27.59
C VAL A 370 -30.85 -91.31 -27.57
N GLU A 371 -31.03 -92.51 -27.05
CA GLU A 371 -32.29 -93.19 -26.80
C GLU A 371 -33.21 -92.39 -25.86
N ALA A 372 -34.49 -92.65 -26.05
CA ALA A 372 -35.62 -92.12 -25.31
C ALA A 372 -35.53 -92.41 -23.81
N TYR A 373 -36.02 -91.47 -22.99
CA TYR A 373 -36.95 -91.82 -21.92
C TYR A 373 -37.95 -90.69 -21.67
N GLN A 374 -39.19 -91.11 -21.56
CA GLN A 374 -40.41 -90.30 -21.56
C GLN A 374 -40.69 -89.56 -20.26
N MET A 375 -41.39 -88.44 -20.43
CA MET A 375 -42.52 -87.91 -19.64
C MET A 375 -42.53 -88.07 -18.12
N ARG A 376 -42.66 -86.93 -17.42
CA ARG A 376 -43.81 -86.68 -16.54
C ARG A 376 -43.95 -85.19 -16.21
N ASP A 377 -44.97 -84.61 -16.83
CA ASP A 377 -46.06 -83.81 -16.26
C ASP A 377 -45.99 -83.29 -14.81
N GLN A 378 -46.61 -82.09 -14.69
CA GLN A 378 -47.22 -81.44 -13.51
C GLN A 378 -46.24 -80.74 -12.55
N LYS A 379 -46.51 -79.53 -12.04
CA LYS A 379 -47.78 -78.80 -11.89
C LYS A 379 -47.50 -77.31 -11.62
N ALA A 380 -48.51 -76.50 -11.88
CA ALA A 380 -48.56 -75.07 -11.67
C ALA A 380 -48.73 -74.63 -10.19
N GLY A 381 -48.05 -73.53 -9.85
CA GLY A 381 -48.51 -72.43 -8.97
C GLY A 381 -48.42 -72.59 -7.45
N PRO A 382 -48.66 -71.51 -6.68
CA PRO A 382 -48.67 -70.09 -7.05
C PRO A 382 -47.35 -69.35 -6.75
#